data_AF-A0A976GS35-F1
#
_entry.id   AF-A0A976GS35-F1
#
_cell.length_a   1.000
_cell.length_b   1.000
_cell.length_c   1.000
_cell.angle_alpha   90.00
_cell.angle_beta   90.00
_cell.angle_gamma   90.00
#
_symmetry.space_group_name_H-M   'P 1'
#
loop_
_entity.id
_entity.type
_entity.pdbx_description
1 polymer ?
#
loop_
_entity_poly.entity_id
_entity_poly.type
_entity_poly.pdbx_seq_one_letter_code
_entity_poly.pdbx_strand_id
1 'polypeptide(L)'
;ELIEQYAPDEMALESPFYSKNVQVALKLGRAQGVAMAAALVKEIPISEYAPRKIKQSVTGQGEASKEQVASMLKNLLKLADDKIIIDATDALGVAVCHYFQTSSGIMNTEEKVKGWGAFLKNNPDRIK
;
A
#
# COMPACT_ATOMS: atom_id res chain seq x y z
N GLU A 1 -8.45 -15.94 15.33
CA GLU A 1 -7.03 -16.01 15.73
C GLU A 1 -6.26 -14.71 15.47
N LEU A 2 -5.66 -14.45 14.28
CA LEU A 2 -4.78 -13.27 14.11
C LEU A 2 -5.43 -11.92 14.45
N ILE A 3 -6.66 -11.69 14.00
CA ILE A 3 -7.41 -10.47 14.34
C ILE A 3 -7.60 -10.33 15.85
N GLU A 4 -7.83 -11.43 16.56
CA GLU A 4 -8.04 -11.42 18.01
C GLU A 4 -6.73 -11.26 18.78
N GLN A 5 -5.64 -11.83 18.26
CA GLN A 5 -4.32 -11.74 18.87
C GLN A 5 -3.72 -10.34 18.75
N TYR A 6 -3.85 -9.72 17.57
CA TYR A 6 -3.20 -8.44 17.26
C TYR A 6 -4.14 -7.24 17.36
N ALA A 7 -5.46 -7.45 17.43
CA ALA A 7 -6.50 -6.43 17.56
C ALA A 7 -6.26 -5.18 16.67
N PRO A 8 -6.14 -5.34 15.34
CA PRO A 8 -5.86 -4.21 14.46
C PRO A 8 -7.06 -3.27 14.37
N ASP A 9 -6.80 -1.96 14.35
CA ASP A 9 -7.82 -0.92 14.16
C ASP A 9 -8.32 -0.85 12.72
N GLU A 10 -7.48 -1.20 11.75
CA GLU A 10 -7.78 -1.17 10.32
C GLU A 10 -7.19 -2.39 9.61
N MET A 11 -7.86 -2.84 8.55
CA MET A 11 -7.36 -3.90 7.66
C MET A 11 -7.11 -3.34 6.25
N ALA A 12 -5.96 -3.68 5.67
CA ALA A 12 -5.64 -3.33 4.29
C ALA A 12 -5.46 -4.58 3.43
N LEU A 13 -5.98 -4.53 2.21
CA LEU A 13 -5.92 -5.60 1.22
C LEU A 13 -5.40 -5.09 -0.12
N GLU A 14 -4.76 -5.98 -0.88
CA GLU A 14 -4.48 -5.72 -2.29
C GLU A 14 -5.77 -5.89 -3.10
N SER A 15 -6.12 -4.89 -3.91
CA SER A 15 -7.29 -4.99 -4.79
C SER A 15 -7.04 -6.04 -5.87
N PRO A 16 -8.05 -6.86 -6.23
CA PRO A 16 -7.87 -7.88 -7.25
C PRO A 16 -7.46 -7.28 -8.60
N PHE A 17 -6.36 -7.79 -9.17
CA PHE A 17 -5.93 -7.43 -10.52
C PHE A 17 -6.63 -8.30 -11.58
N TYR A 18 -6.73 -7.79 -12.79
CA TYR A 18 -7.29 -8.52 -13.93
C TYR A 18 -6.54 -9.84 -14.18
N SER A 19 -7.17 -10.96 -13.87
CA SER A 19 -6.64 -12.29 -14.20
C SER A 19 -7.16 -12.73 -15.56
N LYS A 20 -6.25 -13.17 -16.44
CA LYS A 20 -6.62 -13.85 -17.69
C LYS A 20 -7.33 -15.19 -17.44
N ASN A 21 -7.19 -15.76 -16.24
CA ASN A 21 -7.80 -17.03 -15.85
C ASN A 21 -8.87 -16.81 -14.77
N VAL A 22 -10.14 -16.97 -15.17
CA VAL A 22 -11.32 -16.79 -14.31
C VAL A 22 -11.32 -17.74 -13.12
N GLN A 23 -10.82 -18.96 -13.25
CA GLN A 23 -10.79 -19.91 -12.13
C GLN A 23 -9.81 -19.50 -11.04
N VAL A 24 -8.66 -18.94 -11.43
CA VAL A 24 -7.67 -18.39 -10.48
C VAL A 24 -8.24 -17.16 -9.78
N ALA A 25 -8.89 -16.26 -10.53
CA ALA A 25 -9.57 -15.10 -9.96
C ALA A 25 -10.65 -15.51 -8.95
N LEU A 26 -11.45 -16.53 -9.27
CA LEU A 26 -12.50 -17.00 -8.38
C LEU A 26 -11.94 -17.62 -7.10
N LYS A 27 -10.83 -18.36 -7.18
CA LYS A 27 -10.13 -18.91 -6.01
C LYS A 27 -9.60 -17.80 -5.11
N LEU A 28 -8.95 -16.80 -5.70
CA LEU A 28 -8.44 -15.65 -4.96
C LEU A 28 -9.56 -14.83 -4.31
N GLY A 29 -10.62 -14.52 -5.07
CA GLY A 29 -11.76 -13.76 -4.58
C GLY A 29 -12.49 -14.45 -3.43
N ARG A 30 -12.58 -15.78 -3.42
CA ARG A 30 -13.12 -16.54 -2.28
C ARG A 30 -12.25 -16.38 -1.02
N ALA A 31 -10.92 -16.48 -1.16
CA ALA A 31 -10.01 -16.30 -0.04
C ALA A 31 -10.09 -14.87 0.52
N GLN A 32 -10.06 -13.85 -0.34
CA GLN A 32 -10.21 -12.45 0.07
C GLN A 32 -11.58 -12.19 0.71
N GLY A 33 -12.66 -12.72 0.14
CA GLY A 33 -14.01 -12.58 0.70
C GLY A 33 -14.14 -13.14 2.12
N VAL A 34 -13.50 -14.29 2.41
CA VAL A 34 -13.46 -14.85 3.77
C VAL A 34 -12.66 -13.96 4.72
N ALA A 35 -11.51 -13.44 4.27
CA ALA A 35 -10.71 -12.51 5.07
C ALA A 35 -11.46 -11.20 5.39
N MET A 36 -12.14 -10.63 4.40
CA MET A 36 -12.98 -9.44 4.57
C MET A 36 -14.15 -9.71 5.51
N ALA A 37 -14.84 -10.84 5.37
CA ALA A 37 -15.93 -11.22 6.26
C ALA A 37 -15.45 -11.33 7.72
N ALA A 38 -14.26 -11.90 7.94
CA ALA A 38 -13.68 -12.01 9.28
C ALA A 38 -13.40 -10.63 9.93
N ALA A 39 -12.94 -9.66 9.14
CA ALA A 39 -12.75 -8.27 9.60
C ALA A 39 -14.07 -7.55 9.85
N LEU A 40 -15.04 -7.67 8.93
CA LEU A 40 -16.35 -7.04 9.05
C LEU A 40 -17.14 -7.53 10.27
N VAL A 41 -17.06 -8.82 10.60
CA VAL A 41 -17.70 -9.39 11.81
C VAL A 41 -17.16 -8.76 13.11
N LYS A 42 -15.94 -8.22 13.07
CA LYS A 42 -15.30 -7.52 14.19
C LYS A 42 -15.34 -6.00 14.05
N GLU A 43 -16.14 -5.48 13.10
CA GLU A 43 -16.32 -4.05 12.81
C GLU A 43 -15.01 -3.33 12.42
N ILE A 44 -14.05 -4.06 11.85
CA ILE A 44 -12.76 -3.49 11.42
C ILE A 44 -12.93 -2.90 10.01
N PRO A 45 -12.64 -1.60 9.79
CA PRO A 45 -12.68 -0.98 8.47
C PRO A 45 -11.65 -1.60 7.52
N ILE A 46 -12.04 -1.75 6.25
CA ILE A 46 -11.21 -2.39 5.22
C ILE A 46 -10.88 -1.37 4.13
N SER A 47 -9.60 -1.26 3.78
CA SER A 47 -9.09 -0.46 2.66
C SER A 47 -8.44 -1.35 1.61
N GLU A 48 -8.68 -1.06 0.33
CA GLU A 48 -8.08 -1.79 -0.79
C GLU A 48 -7.11 -0.91 -1.59
N TYR A 49 -6.00 -1.50 -2.03
CA TYR A 49 -4.98 -0.80 -2.82
C TYR A 49 -4.57 -1.56 -4.07
N ALA A 50 -4.46 -0.85 -5.19
CA ALA A 50 -3.95 -1.42 -6.43
C ALA A 50 -2.49 -1.89 -6.29
N PRO A 51 -2.09 -3.01 -6.91
CA PRO A 51 -0.71 -3.50 -6.88
C PRO A 51 0.31 -2.42 -7.24
N ARG A 52 0.02 -1.64 -8.28
CA ARG A 52 0.85 -0.51 -8.74
C ARG A 52 0.96 0.60 -7.69
N LYS A 53 -0.12 0.85 -6.94
CA LYS A 53 -0.12 1.85 -5.86
C LYS A 53 0.72 1.37 -4.68
N ILE A 54 0.64 0.11 -4.31
CA ILE A 54 1.48 -0.49 -3.24
C ILE A 54 2.96 -0.34 -3.60
N LYS A 55 3.34 -0.77 -4.80
CA LYS A 55 4.72 -0.63 -5.31
C LYS A 55 5.18 0.82 -5.30
N GLN A 56 4.34 1.74 -5.77
CA GLN A 56 4.66 3.17 -5.77
C GLN A 56 4.82 3.74 -4.36
N SER A 57 3.95 3.37 -3.42
CA SER A 57 4.02 3.85 -2.03
C SER A 57 5.29 3.38 -1.32
N VAL A 58 5.75 2.16 -1.59
CA VAL A 58 6.93 1.57 -0.93
C VAL A 58 8.24 1.99 -1.61
N THR A 59 8.28 2.00 -2.94
CA THR A 59 9.53 2.14 -3.71
C THR A 59 9.66 3.48 -4.44
N GLY A 60 8.57 4.27 -4.52
CA GLY A 60 8.47 5.44 -5.38
C GLY A 60 8.09 5.12 -6.83
N GLN A 61 8.15 3.84 -7.26
CA GLN A 61 7.90 3.42 -8.64
C GLN A 61 6.82 2.33 -8.72
N GLY A 62 5.78 2.58 -9.52
CA GLY A 62 4.65 1.64 -9.65
C GLY A 62 4.98 0.32 -10.36
N GLU A 63 6.05 0.29 -11.16
CA GLU A 63 6.49 -0.88 -11.93
C GLU A 63 7.62 -1.66 -11.24
N ALA A 64 7.86 -1.44 -9.94
CA ALA A 64 8.94 -2.11 -9.21
C ALA A 64 8.76 -3.64 -9.16
N SER A 65 9.88 -4.37 -9.13
CA SER A 65 9.90 -5.82 -8.93
C SER A 65 9.59 -6.20 -7.47
N LYS A 66 9.24 -7.46 -7.22
CA LYS A 66 8.98 -7.94 -5.84
C LYS A 66 10.23 -7.84 -4.96
N GLU A 67 11.40 -8.09 -5.54
CA GLU A 67 12.70 -8.01 -4.87
C GLU A 67 13.03 -6.56 -4.49
N GLN A 68 12.70 -5.60 -5.37
CA GLN A 68 12.84 -4.17 -5.08
C GLN A 68 11.91 -3.75 -3.93
N VAL A 69 10.66 -4.21 -3.92
CA VAL A 69 9.72 -3.97 -2.81
C VAL A 69 10.26 -4.55 -1.50
N ALA A 70 10.69 -5.81 -1.50
CA ALA A 70 11.24 -6.48 -0.32
C ALA A 70 12.49 -5.76 0.23
N SER A 71 13.43 -5.37 -0.65
CA SER A 71 14.62 -4.61 -0.26
C SER A 71 14.26 -3.24 0.34
N MET A 72 13.28 -2.54 -0.24
CA MET A 72 12.81 -1.26 0.30
C MET A 72 12.13 -1.43 1.65
N LEU A 73 11.28 -2.45 1.83
CA LEU A 73 10.64 -2.75 3.11
C LEU A 73 11.66 -3.11 4.19
N LYS A 74 12.70 -3.87 3.83
CA LYS A 74 13.83 -4.17 4.73
C LYS A 74 14.43 -2.89 5.29
N ASN A 75 14.79 -1.97 4.40
CA ASN A 75 15.46 -0.74 4.76
C ASN A 75 14.53 0.18 5.57
N LEU A 76 13.26 0.28 5.17
CA LEU A 76 12.26 1.12 5.83
C LEU A 76 11.98 0.64 7.27
N LEU A 77 11.86 -0.67 7.46
CA LEU A 77 11.47 -1.28 8.73
C LEU A 77 12.66 -1.82 9.54
N LYS A 78 13.89 -1.59 9.06
CA LYS A 78 15.15 -2.04 9.69
C LYS A 78 15.15 -3.54 10.01
N LEU A 79 14.67 -4.36 9.07
CA LEU A 79 14.60 -5.81 9.22
C LEU A 79 15.98 -6.45 8.95
N ALA A 80 16.29 -7.50 9.70
CA ALA A 80 17.46 -8.34 9.44
C ALA A 80 17.20 -9.29 8.25
N ASP A 81 18.26 -9.73 7.57
CA ASP A 81 18.15 -10.56 6.34
C ASP A 81 17.43 -11.90 6.57
N ASP A 82 17.61 -12.49 7.75
CA ASP A 82 16.98 -13.75 8.16
C ASP A 82 15.47 -13.62 8.41
N LYS A 83 14.95 -12.39 8.55
CA LYS A 83 13.54 -12.13 8.86
C LYS A 83 12.68 -11.84 7.63
N ILE A 84 13.27 -11.84 6.43
CA ILE A 84 12.53 -11.55 5.20
C ILE A 84 12.08 -12.84 4.55
N ILE A 85 10.79 -13.12 4.71
CA ILE A 85 10.10 -14.13 3.92
C ILE A 85 9.44 -13.38 2.76
N ILE A 86 9.85 -13.67 1.53
CA ILE A 86 9.38 -12.96 0.32
C ILE A 86 7.85 -12.93 0.25
N ASP A 87 7.18 -14.05 0.56
CA ASP A 87 5.71 -14.11 0.53
C ASP A 87 5.05 -13.21 1.60
N ALA A 88 5.72 -12.97 2.74
CA ALA A 88 5.24 -12.06 3.78
C ALA A 88 5.45 -10.58 3.39
N THR A 89 6.38 -10.28 2.47
CA THR A 89 6.64 -8.90 2.05
C THR A 89 5.50 -8.30 1.24
N ASP A 90 4.69 -9.12 0.55
CA ASP A 90 3.50 -8.65 -0.16
C ASP A 90 2.48 -8.06 0.84
N ALA A 91 2.16 -8.80 1.91
CA ALA A 91 1.25 -8.33 2.97
C ALA A 91 1.82 -7.13 3.74
N LEU A 92 3.13 -7.15 4.02
CA LEU A 92 3.83 -6.04 4.68
C LEU A 92 3.81 -4.76 3.83
N GLY A 93 3.98 -4.90 2.50
CA GLY A 93 3.89 -3.81 1.56
C GLY A 93 2.50 -3.16 1.54
N VAL A 94 1.44 -3.97 1.60
CA VAL A 94 0.05 -3.48 1.71
C VAL A 94 -0.14 -2.68 3.00
N ALA A 95 0.34 -3.19 4.14
CA ALA A 95 0.25 -2.51 5.43
C ALA A 95 1.01 -1.18 5.45
N VAL A 96 2.25 -1.15 4.93
CA VAL A 96 3.04 0.09 4.80
C VAL A 96 2.37 1.08 3.84
N CYS A 97 1.83 0.61 2.72
CA CYS A 97 1.07 1.44 1.81
C CYS A 97 -0.13 2.08 2.51
N HIS A 98 -0.89 1.30 3.28
CA HIS A 98 -2.02 1.79 4.06
C HIS A 98 -1.58 2.86 5.07
N TYR A 99 -0.55 2.57 5.87
CA TYR A 99 0.03 3.52 6.82
C TYR A 99 0.43 4.83 6.15
N PHE A 100 1.08 4.80 4.99
CA PHE A 100 1.43 6.03 4.28
C PHE A 100 0.21 6.78 3.75
N GLN A 101 -0.86 6.11 3.37
CA GLN A 101 -2.06 6.79 2.89
C GLN A 101 -2.93 7.37 4.00
N THR A 102 -2.88 6.81 5.22
CA THR A 102 -3.63 7.30 6.38
C THR A 102 -2.82 8.28 7.25
N SER A 103 -1.51 8.04 7.39
CA SER A 103 -0.61 8.83 8.26
C SER A 103 0.03 10.00 7.55
N SER A 104 0.24 9.91 6.23
CA SER A 104 0.61 11.10 5.48
C SER A 104 -0.63 11.95 5.37
N GLY A 105 -0.64 13.09 6.07
CA GLY A 105 -1.57 14.20 5.86
C GLY A 105 -1.48 14.83 4.46
N ILE A 106 -1.28 14.02 3.40
CA ILE A 106 -1.44 14.39 2.00
C ILE A 106 -2.95 14.31 1.63
N MET A 107 -3.82 14.43 2.63
CA MET A 107 -5.06 15.18 2.48
C MET A 107 -4.82 16.54 3.16
N ASN A 108 -4.68 17.60 2.34
CA ASN A 108 -4.63 19.02 2.71
C ASN A 108 -3.27 19.72 2.94
N THR A 109 -2.27 19.52 2.09
CA THR A 109 -1.30 20.60 1.85
C THR A 109 -1.03 20.77 0.37
N GLU A 110 -1.54 21.90 -0.12
CA GLU A 110 -1.17 22.62 -1.33
C GLU A 110 -1.70 22.02 -2.65
N GLU A 111 -2.59 22.81 -3.27
CA GLU A 111 -3.07 22.66 -4.63
C GLU A 111 -1.98 22.07 -5.52
N LYS A 112 -2.29 20.98 -6.25
CA LYS A 112 -1.43 20.51 -7.35
C LYS A 112 -1.04 21.72 -8.18
N VAL A 113 0.18 22.22 -8.03
CA VAL A 113 0.70 23.34 -8.82
C VAL A 113 0.79 22.83 -10.25
N LYS A 114 -0.24 23.15 -11.05
CA LYS A 114 -0.36 22.70 -12.44
C LYS A 114 0.60 23.51 -13.29
N GLY A 115 1.85 23.07 -13.34
CA GLY A 115 2.85 23.53 -14.27
C GLY A 115 3.86 24.52 -13.71
N TRP A 116 4.97 24.62 -14.42
CA TRP A 116 6.14 25.44 -14.06
C TRP A 116 5.78 26.92 -13.86
N GLY A 117 4.81 27.45 -14.62
CA GLY A 117 4.37 28.84 -14.48
C GLY A 117 3.69 29.13 -13.14
N ALA A 118 2.87 28.22 -12.63
CA ALA A 118 2.22 28.37 -11.32
C ALA A 118 3.24 28.23 -10.17
N PHE A 119 4.26 27.41 -10.38
CA PHE A 119 5.36 27.23 -9.41
C PHE A 119 6.20 28.49 -9.26
N LEU A 120 6.57 29.13 -10.36
CA LEU A 120 7.34 30.38 -10.37
C LEU A 120 6.54 31.56 -9.76
N LYS A 121 5.22 31.59 -9.98
CA LYS A 121 4.34 32.61 -9.38
C LYS A 121 4.29 32.51 -7.86
N ASN A 122 4.33 31.30 -7.31
CA ASN A 122 4.31 31.05 -5.88
C ASN A 122 5.70 31.14 -5.22
N ASN A 123 6.78 31.18 -6.02
CA ASN A 123 8.17 31.24 -5.52
C ASN A 123 8.97 32.30 -6.30
N PRO A 124 8.60 33.60 -6.22
CA PRO A 124 9.22 34.66 -7.00
C PRO A 124 10.68 34.93 -6.62
N ASP A 125 11.08 34.58 -5.39
CA ASP A 125 12.44 34.68 -4.85
C ASP A 125 13.43 33.68 -5.49
N ARG A 126 12.92 32.65 -6.17
CA ARG A 126 13.73 31.61 -6.81
C ARG A 126 14.06 31.91 -8.28
N ILE A 127 13.59 33.05 -8.79
CA ILE A 127 13.93 33.55 -10.12
C ILE A 127 15.20 34.40 -9.99
N LYS A 128 16.33 33.85 -10.40
CA LYS A 128 17.58 34.58 -10.64
C LYS A 128 18.01 34.41 -12.09
#